data_AF-A0A444TXY2-F1
#
_entry.id   AF-A0A444TXY2-F1
#
_cell.length_a   1.000
_cell.length_b   1.000
_cell.length_c   1.000
_cell.angle_alpha   90.00
_cell.angle_beta   90.00
_cell.angle_gamma   90.00
#
_symmetry.space_group_name_H-M   'P 1'
#
loop_
_entity.id
_entity.type
_entity.pdbx_description
1 polymer ?
#
loop_
_entity_poly.entity_id
_entity_poly.type
_entity_poly.pdbx_seq_one_letter_code
_entity_poly.pdbx_strand_id
1 'polypeptide(L)'
;MHFVDEHRFSLIQRVVSVETIADALLEKRMLQETQYDEILAEKVSSAQMRLLYKFARAWGNSEKDVFLEILKKQQPHLIKDLQGD
;
A
#
# COMPACT_ATOMS: atom_id res chain seq x y z
N MET A 1 -9.91 13.49 -4.43
CA MET A 1 -9.29 12.76 -3.30
C MET A 1 -9.39 11.28 -3.64
N HIS A 2 -8.30 10.52 -3.50
CA HIS A 2 -8.29 9.10 -3.89
C HIS A 2 -8.56 8.22 -2.66
N PHE A 3 -9.22 7.06 -2.84
CA PHE A 3 -9.58 6.14 -1.76
C PHE A 3 -8.40 5.81 -0.83
N VAL A 4 -7.23 5.48 -1.40
CA VAL A 4 -6.03 5.14 -0.63
C VAL A 4 -5.48 6.30 0.20
N ASP A 5 -5.75 7.55 -0.18
CA ASP A 5 -5.37 8.72 0.60
C ASP A 5 -6.39 8.98 1.72
N GLU A 6 -7.67 8.80 1.41
CA GLU A 6 -8.78 8.98 2.36
C GLU A 6 -8.69 7.98 3.53
N HIS A 7 -8.45 6.71 3.23
CA HIS A 7 -8.35 5.66 4.24
C HIS A 7 -6.91 5.39 4.71
N ARG A 8 -5.98 6.32 4.45
CA ARG A 8 -4.55 6.14 4.77
C ARG A 8 -4.29 5.70 6.20
N PHE A 9 -4.98 6.30 7.17
CA PHE A 9 -4.81 5.93 8.59
C PHE A 9 -5.20 4.47 8.84
N SER A 10 -6.38 4.07 8.36
CA SER A 10 -6.89 2.71 8.52
C SER A 10 -6.02 1.68 7.79
N LEU A 11 -5.54 1.99 6.59
CA LEU A 11 -4.66 1.13 5.82
C LEU A 11 -3.31 0.93 6.53
N ILE A 12 -2.72 2.00 7.09
CA ILE A 12 -1.48 1.90 7.88
C ILE A 12 -1.65 1.03 9.13
N GLN A 13 -2.82 1.04 9.77
CA GLN A 13 -3.03 0.29 11.02
C GLN A 13 -3.46 -1.16 10.80
N ARG A 14 -4.18 -1.45 9.72
CA ARG A 14 -4.90 -2.73 9.56
C ARG A 14 -4.30 -3.65 8.51
N VAL A 15 -3.44 -3.15 7.62
CA VAL A 15 -2.70 -4.00 6.69
C VAL A 15 -1.60 -4.74 7.46
N VAL A 16 -1.67 -6.08 7.44
CA VAL A 16 -0.71 -6.95 8.12
C VAL A 16 0.42 -7.41 7.21
N SER A 17 0.11 -7.72 5.94
CA SER A 17 1.06 -8.28 4.96
C SER A 17 1.50 -7.21 3.95
N VAL A 18 2.30 -6.25 4.41
CA VAL A 18 2.82 -5.17 3.54
C VAL A 18 3.84 -5.70 2.54
N GLU A 19 4.56 -6.77 2.89
CA GLU A 19 5.55 -7.43 2.02
C GLU A 19 4.93 -7.87 0.69
N THR A 20 3.79 -8.58 0.73
CA THR A 20 3.08 -9.03 -0.48
C THR A 20 2.56 -7.88 -1.34
N ILE A 21 2.23 -6.76 -0.70
CA ILE A 21 1.84 -5.53 -1.41
C ILE A 21 3.08 -4.91 -2.07
N ALA A 22 4.20 -4.86 -1.37
CA ALA A 22 5.47 -4.34 -1.88
C ALA A 22 5.98 -5.18 -3.07
N ASP A 23 5.86 -6.52 -3.00
CA ASP A 23 6.16 -7.45 -4.11
C ASP A 23 5.37 -7.08 -5.37
N ALA A 24 4.04 -6.94 -5.22
CA ALA A 24 3.16 -6.63 -6.33
C ALA A 24 3.43 -5.23 -6.91
N LEU A 25 3.85 -4.27 -6.08
CA LEU A 25 4.23 -2.93 -6.52
C LEU A 25 5.59 -2.93 -7.25
N LEU A 26 6.55 -3.74 -6.80
CA LEU A 26 7.84 -3.91 -7.46
C LEU A 26 7.65 -4.57 -8.84
N GLU A 27 6.84 -5.63 -8.94
CA GLU A 27 6.52 -6.28 -10.21
C GLU A 27 5.90 -5.29 -11.23
N LYS A 28 5.09 -4.36 -10.73
CA LYS A 28 4.47 -3.29 -11.54
C LYS A 28 5.38 -2.09 -11.79
N ARG A 29 6.64 -2.14 -11.37
CA ARG A 29 7.64 -1.06 -11.51
C ARG A 29 7.21 0.26 -10.86
N MET A 30 6.37 0.18 -9.84
CA MET A 30 5.93 1.34 -9.05
C MET A 30 6.87 1.64 -7.89
N LEU A 31 7.64 0.64 -7.48
CA LEU A 31 8.75 0.75 -6.54
C LEU A 31 10.05 0.44 -7.27
N GLN A 32 11.11 1.12 -6.87
CA GLN A 32 12.49 0.73 -7.20
C GLN A 32 12.96 -0.35 -6.21
N GLU A 33 13.94 -1.17 -6.59
CA GLU A 33 14.50 -2.21 -5.72
C GLU A 33 14.97 -1.63 -4.37
N THR A 34 15.61 -0.46 -4.38
CA THR A 34 16.04 0.23 -3.16
C THR A 34 14.87 0.60 -2.24
N GLN A 35 13.76 1.09 -2.81
CA GLN A 35 12.55 1.43 -2.05
C GLN A 35 11.88 0.19 -1.49
N TYR A 36 11.89 -0.91 -2.24
CA TYR A 36 11.39 -2.20 -1.80
C TYR A 36 12.22 -2.76 -0.62
N ASP A 37 13.54 -2.76 -0.74
CA ASP A 37 14.44 -3.20 0.34
C ASP A 37 14.29 -2.35 1.60
N GLU A 38 14.13 -1.03 1.44
CA GLU A 38 13.84 -0.13 2.57
C GLU A 38 12.52 -0.47 3.26
N ILE A 39 11.48 -0.86 2.52
CA ILE A 39 10.22 -1.33 3.11
C ILE A 39 10.45 -2.64 3.86
N LEU A 40 11.15 -3.62 3.27
CA LEU A 40 11.37 -4.90 3.94
C LEU A 40 12.28 -4.81 5.17
N ALA A 41 13.15 -3.80 5.24
CA ALA A 41 14.00 -3.56 6.39
C ALA A 41 13.22 -3.12 7.64
N GLU A 42 12.00 -2.58 7.48
CA GLU A 42 11.14 -2.17 8.59
C GLU A 42 10.52 -3.37 9.30
N LYS A 43 10.64 -3.41 10.63
CA LYS A 43 10.24 -4.57 11.47
C LYS A 43 8.73 -4.73 11.68
N VAL A 44 7.97 -3.66 11.47
CA VAL A 44 6.55 -3.59 11.85
C VAL A 44 5.73 -3.19 10.63
N SER A 45 4.66 -3.93 10.33
CA SER A 45 3.79 -3.69 9.18
C SER A 45 3.27 -2.24 9.09
N SER A 46 2.97 -1.61 10.23
CA SER A 46 2.54 -0.20 10.22
C SER A 46 3.67 0.78 9.84
N ALA A 47 4.93 0.47 10.16
CA ALA A 47 6.09 1.25 9.74
C ALA A 47 6.36 1.03 8.24
N GLN A 48 6.32 -0.23 7.78
CA GLN A 48 6.39 -0.60 6.37
C GLN A 48 5.35 0.17 5.53
N MET A 49 4.09 0.15 5.97
CA MET A 49 3.01 0.82 5.27
C MET A 49 3.18 2.35 5.29
N ARG A 50 3.66 2.92 6.40
CA ARG A 50 3.95 4.36 6.49
C ARG A 50 5.07 4.77 5.53
N LEU A 51 6.09 3.94 5.36
CA LEU A 51 7.19 4.16 4.43
C LEU A 51 6.72 4.03 2.97
N LEU A 52 5.92 3.01 2.65
CA LEU A 52 5.26 2.89 1.35
C LEU A 52 4.46 4.16 1.01
N TYR A 53 3.70 4.70 1.97
CA TYR A 53 2.99 5.98 1.79
C TYR A 53 3.91 7.20 1.62
N LYS A 54 5.17 7.17 2.07
CA LYS A 54 6.13 8.24 1.74
C LYS A 54 6.47 8.20 0.25
N PHE A 55 6.69 7.01 -0.31
CA PHE A 55 6.95 6.85 -1.75
C PHE A 55 5.71 7.16 -2.58
N ALA A 56 4.53 6.75 -2.11
CA ALA A 56 3.25 7.03 -2.76
C ALA A 56 2.90 8.53 -2.84
N ARG A 57 3.64 9.43 -2.19
CA ARG A 57 3.48 10.88 -2.39
C ARG A 57 3.80 11.32 -3.81
N ALA A 58 4.68 10.60 -4.51
CA ALA A 58 5.04 10.87 -5.90
C ALA A 58 4.05 10.25 -6.91
N TRP A 59 3.13 9.41 -6.44
CA TRP A 59 2.18 8.68 -7.30
C TRP A 59 1.02 9.57 -7.75
N GLY A 60 0.69 9.48 -9.03
CA GLY A 60 -0.52 10.06 -9.60
C GLY A 60 -1.75 9.19 -9.33
N ASN A 61 -2.89 9.58 -9.93
CA ASN A 61 -4.13 8.82 -9.74
C ASN A 61 -4.02 7.41 -10.32
N SER A 62 -3.42 7.23 -11.50
CA SER A 62 -3.26 5.92 -12.13
C SER A 62 -2.46 4.94 -11.28
N GLU A 63 -1.37 5.41 -10.67
CA GLU A 63 -0.57 4.63 -9.72
C GLU A 63 -1.40 4.28 -8.48
N LYS A 64 -2.17 5.24 -7.95
CA LYS A 64 -3.03 5.00 -6.79
C LYS A 64 -4.18 4.02 -7.09
N ASP A 65 -4.71 4.01 -8.32
CA ASP A 65 -5.69 3.02 -8.78
C ASP A 65 -5.07 1.62 -8.77
N VAL A 66 -3.85 1.48 -9.32
CA VAL A 66 -3.12 0.20 -9.28
C VAL A 66 -2.86 -0.26 -7.86
N PHE A 67 -2.46 0.66 -6.97
CA PHE A 67 -2.25 0.35 -5.57
C PHE A 67 -3.55 -0.11 -4.88
N LEU A 68 -4.68 0.54 -5.17
CA LEU A 68 -6.00 0.11 -4.69
C LEU A 68 -6.37 -1.28 -5.20
N GLU A 69 -6.11 -1.58 -6.47
CA GLU A 69 -6.36 -2.92 -7.04
C GLU A 69 -5.50 -4.00 -6.38
N ILE A 70 -4.26 -3.69 -6.02
CA ILE A 70 -3.42 -4.60 -5.23
C ILE A 70 -4.03 -4.81 -3.84
N LEU A 71 -4.44 -3.74 -3.16
CA LEU A 71 -5.07 -3.83 -1.85
C LEU A 71 -6.36 -4.65 -1.88
N LYS A 72 -7.20 -4.51 -2.90
CA LYS A 72 -8.41 -5.32 -3.08
C LYS A 72 -8.11 -6.80 -3.24
N LYS A 73 -7.01 -7.14 -3.93
CA LYS A 73 -6.58 -8.54 -4.14
C LYS A 73 -6.01 -9.16 -2.87
N GLN A 74 -5.17 -8.41 -2.16
CA GLN A 74 -4.44 -8.92 -0.99
C GLN A 74 -5.23 -8.82 0.32
N GLN A 75 -6.08 -7.80 0.44
CA GLN A 75 -6.84 -7.49 1.66
C GLN A 75 -8.32 -7.18 1.33
N PRO A 76 -9.04 -8.08 0.61
CA PRO A 76 -10.40 -7.80 0.14
C PRO A 76 -11.38 -7.44 1.26
N HIS A 77 -11.28 -8.13 2.40
CA HIS A 77 -12.13 -7.87 3.57
C HIS A 77 -11.90 -6.48 4.18
N LEU A 78 -10.65 -6.05 4.27
CA LEU A 78 -10.32 -4.71 4.77
C LEU A 78 -10.87 -3.63 3.84
N ILE A 79 -10.73 -3.81 2.52
CA ILE A 79 -11.23 -2.82 1.57
C ILE A 79 -12.74 -2.75 1.59
N LYS A 80 -13.43 -3.90 1.64
CA LYS A 80 -14.90 -3.95 1.76
C LYS A 80 -15.39 -3.20 3.01
N ASP A 81 -14.76 -3.46 4.16
CA ASP A 81 -15.07 -2.78 5.42
C ASP A 81 -14.84 -1.26 5.36
N LEU A 82 -13.76 -0.82 4.69
CA LEU A 82 -13.48 0.61 4.50
C LEU A 82 -14.41 1.28 3.49
N GLN A 83 -14.95 0.53 2.53
CA GLN A 83 -15.98 1.00 1.60
C GLN A 83 -17.36 1.13 2.26
N GLY A 84 -17.54 0.60 3.48
CA GLY A 84 -18.79 0.65 4.23
C GLY A 84 -19.82 -0.38 3.77
N ASP A 85 -19.36 -1.53 3.27
CA ASP A 85 -20.13 -2.54 2.55
C ASP A 85 -20.24 -3.88 3.31
#